data_AF-A0A843I8P8-F1
#
_entry.id   AF-A0A843I8P8-F1
#
_cell.length_a   1.000
_cell.length_b   1.000
_cell.length_c   1.000
_cell.angle_alpha   90.00
_cell.angle_beta   90.00
_cell.angle_gamma   90.00
#
_symmetry.space_group_name_H-M   'P 1'
#
loop_
_entity.id
_entity.type
_entity.pdbx_description
1 polymer ?
#
loop_
_entity_poly.entity_id
_entity_poly.type
_entity_poly.pdbx_seq_one_letter_code
_entity_poly.pdbx_strand_id
1 'polypeptide(L)'
;VHEEAESWRLDPLDPANPLVIGMGPFVGGRLIGVHRLVVVFRSPMTGGLHVSAMGGAAYKLMGAGIDAYVFIGRSPKPVAVFASQDGIEIRPVEPVYNYGGLKGVYAFTKRLYDDYRDFFARNNARAIVVGPGAWRTYNGALFSLDLTPKGEFAKGAEDVAARGGPGTVAAKAHNLAAVVAGGRAKVRYPQILDIHKIDGLARIKLKKNYLDALQEKTVKYRFDPGMGTGGTFGVNYVHYRDLIPLFGYKSIYMPREERIRHVDAILRLFWRPFNELVFEKARSWYNCGEPCPVACKKVWRGKKVDYEPFHAAGPFIGVYTFEDAVKIVDLVDAYGLDAIEMGHVTAWLFDAVQHDLLRPEELGLSGEPAFDPYSFNPEGDSPRNAKLALELVEGFIEGRTEVLRAAAELGIRKAARRLEEMFPERVLRTGVRFRDLAVYVAYGDGGYMTPNFYWAPG
;
A
#
# COMPACT_ATOMS: atom_id res chain seq x y z
N VAL A 1 -13.52 18.21 -14.24
CA VAL A 1 -14.11 16.89 -13.95
C VAL A 1 -14.72 16.79 -12.55
N HIS A 2 -13.96 16.76 -11.45
CA HIS A 2 -14.57 16.64 -10.11
C HIS A 2 -15.47 17.82 -9.72
N GLU A 3 -15.12 19.03 -10.17
CA GLU A 3 -15.95 20.23 -10.00
C GLU A 3 -17.19 20.21 -10.87
N GLU A 4 -17.03 19.85 -12.14
CA GLU A 4 -18.14 19.70 -13.10
C GLU A 4 -19.16 18.64 -12.66
N ALA A 5 -18.69 17.56 -12.01
CA ALA A 5 -19.53 16.51 -11.45
C ALA A 5 -20.11 16.84 -10.07
N GLU A 6 -19.77 18.01 -9.49
CA GLU A 6 -20.13 18.41 -8.12
C GLU A 6 -19.90 17.30 -7.08
N SER A 7 -18.77 16.58 -7.21
CA SER A 7 -18.50 15.33 -6.48
C SER A 7 -18.56 15.42 -4.95
N TRP A 8 -18.51 16.63 -4.38
CA TRP A 8 -18.69 16.85 -2.94
C TRP A 8 -20.13 16.64 -2.45
N ARG A 9 -21.13 16.65 -3.35
CA ARG A 9 -22.56 16.43 -3.01
C ARG A 9 -22.96 14.95 -3.01
N LEU A 10 -22.12 14.09 -3.59
CA LEU A 10 -22.43 12.67 -3.81
C LEU A 10 -21.75 11.78 -2.77
N ASP A 11 -22.34 10.59 -2.55
CA ASP A 11 -21.66 9.53 -1.81
C ASP A 11 -20.33 9.17 -2.51
N PRO A 12 -19.21 8.93 -1.78
CA PRO A 12 -17.93 8.60 -2.41
C PRO A 12 -17.96 7.43 -3.39
N LEU A 13 -18.91 6.49 -3.26
CA LEU A 13 -19.08 5.34 -4.14
C LEU A 13 -20.20 5.51 -5.18
N ASP A 14 -20.80 6.70 -5.28
CA ASP A 14 -21.74 7.03 -6.34
C ASP A 14 -21.04 6.92 -7.71
N PRO A 15 -21.63 6.22 -8.69
CA PRO A 15 -21.00 6.03 -9.99
C PRO A 15 -20.81 7.32 -10.80
N ALA A 16 -21.52 8.41 -10.49
CA ALA A 16 -21.30 9.71 -11.11
C ALA A 16 -20.02 10.39 -10.60
N ASN A 17 -19.46 9.96 -9.45
CA ASN A 17 -18.18 10.45 -9.00
C ASN A 17 -17.04 9.97 -9.92
N PRO A 18 -16.18 10.88 -10.42
CA PRO A 18 -15.06 10.48 -11.25
C PRO A 18 -13.99 9.70 -10.47
N LEU A 19 -13.43 8.67 -11.10
CA LEU A 19 -12.11 8.13 -10.77
C LEU A 19 -11.13 8.53 -11.87
N VAL A 20 -10.08 9.27 -11.52
CA VAL A 20 -9.08 9.75 -12.48
C VAL A 20 -7.74 9.07 -12.23
N ILE A 21 -7.17 8.44 -13.25
CA ILE A 21 -5.78 7.91 -13.23
C ILE A 21 -4.98 8.70 -14.27
N GLY A 22 -4.22 9.69 -13.81
CA GLY A 22 -3.40 10.56 -14.66
C GLY A 22 -1.91 10.25 -14.54
N MET A 23 -1.14 10.64 -15.55
CA MET A 23 0.32 10.55 -15.54
C MET A 23 0.97 11.93 -15.69
N GLY A 24 2.16 12.07 -15.13
CA GLY A 24 2.91 13.33 -15.22
C GLY A 24 3.39 13.63 -16.65
N PRO A 25 3.57 14.92 -17.02
CA PRO A 25 4.03 15.30 -18.36
C PRO A 25 5.44 14.79 -18.70
N PHE A 26 6.26 14.47 -17.69
CA PHE A 26 7.64 14.05 -17.87
C PHE A 26 7.84 12.53 -17.86
N VAL A 27 6.75 11.76 -17.93
CA VAL A 27 6.81 10.30 -18.01
C VAL A 27 7.57 9.87 -19.28
N GLY A 28 8.42 8.85 -19.14
CA GLY A 28 9.25 8.29 -20.21
C GLY A 28 10.53 9.06 -20.54
N GLY A 29 10.76 10.21 -19.89
CA GLY A 29 11.98 11.00 -20.05
C GLY A 29 13.22 10.44 -19.35
N ARG A 30 14.31 11.20 -19.43
CA ARG A 30 15.56 10.93 -18.67
C ARG A 30 15.58 11.57 -17.29
N LEU A 31 14.51 12.28 -16.92
CA LEU A 31 14.31 12.73 -15.55
C LEU A 31 13.91 11.52 -14.69
N ILE A 32 14.75 11.18 -13.73
CA ILE A 32 14.55 10.05 -12.82
C ILE A 32 13.59 10.44 -11.69
N GLY A 33 12.65 9.55 -11.38
CA GLY A 33 11.71 9.71 -10.27
C GLY A 33 10.41 10.47 -10.60
N VAL A 34 10.18 10.81 -11.88
CA VAL A 34 8.99 11.56 -12.33
C VAL A 34 8.01 10.73 -13.18
N HIS A 35 8.17 9.41 -13.22
CA HIS A 35 7.32 8.50 -14.00
C HIS A 35 6.18 7.92 -13.14
N ARG A 36 5.41 8.79 -12.48
CA ARG A 36 4.35 8.38 -11.54
C ARG A 36 2.96 8.46 -12.18
N LEU A 37 2.08 7.57 -11.71
CA LEU A 37 0.64 7.74 -11.85
C LEU A 37 0.09 8.43 -10.59
N VAL A 38 -0.88 9.30 -10.81
CA VAL A 38 -1.63 10.03 -9.80
C VAL A 38 -3.10 9.65 -9.95
N VAL A 39 -3.68 9.15 -8.88
CA VAL A 39 -5.07 8.72 -8.80
C VAL A 39 -5.84 9.73 -7.97
N VAL A 40 -6.82 10.40 -8.57
CA VAL A 40 -7.66 11.41 -7.93
C VAL A 40 -9.10 10.93 -7.90
N PHE A 41 -9.73 10.98 -6.73
CA PHE A 41 -11.06 10.41 -6.48
C PHE A 41 -11.68 10.98 -5.20
N ARG A 42 -12.99 10.81 -5.02
CA ARG A 42 -13.67 11.08 -3.73
C ARG A 42 -13.51 9.83 -2.84
N SER A 43 -12.87 9.98 -1.68
CA SER A 43 -12.44 8.84 -0.87
C SER A 43 -13.55 8.31 0.04
N PRO A 44 -13.82 6.99 0.06
CA PRO A 44 -14.70 6.38 1.04
C PRO A 44 -14.15 6.47 2.49
N MET A 45 -12.84 6.69 2.66
CA MET A 45 -12.18 6.84 3.97
C MET A 45 -12.35 8.24 4.53
N THR A 46 -11.92 9.27 3.79
CA THR A 46 -11.92 10.64 4.31
C THR A 46 -13.24 11.35 4.06
N GLY A 47 -14.10 10.79 3.22
CA GLY A 47 -15.14 11.55 2.52
C GLY A 47 -14.51 12.39 1.42
N GLY A 48 -13.55 13.26 1.74
CA GLY A 48 -12.88 14.24 0.87
C GLY A 48 -12.36 13.78 -0.51
N LEU A 49 -12.00 14.77 -1.33
CA LEU A 49 -11.14 14.53 -2.49
C LEU A 49 -9.79 13.99 -1.98
N HIS A 50 -9.29 12.93 -2.60
CA HIS A 50 -8.06 12.27 -2.20
C HIS A 50 -7.14 12.05 -3.40
N VAL A 51 -5.84 12.01 -3.11
CA VAL A 51 -4.79 11.78 -4.10
C VAL A 51 -3.94 10.62 -3.62
N SER A 52 -3.88 9.57 -4.44
CA SER A 52 -3.00 8.41 -4.23
C SER A 52 -2.03 8.30 -5.41
N ALA A 53 -0.82 7.81 -5.18
CA ALA A 53 0.20 7.77 -6.23
C ALA A 53 0.92 6.42 -6.26
N MET A 54 1.30 5.98 -7.47
CA MET A 54 2.14 4.80 -7.68
C MET A 54 3.28 5.12 -8.66
N GLY A 55 4.45 4.49 -8.46
CA GLY A 55 5.58 4.56 -9.40
C GLY A 55 5.50 3.49 -10.48
N GLY A 56 6.44 3.45 -11.42
CA GLY A 56 6.65 2.34 -12.36
C GLY A 56 5.65 2.27 -13.51
N ALA A 57 4.36 2.18 -13.17
CA ALA A 57 3.30 1.85 -14.10
C ALA A 57 3.17 2.86 -15.24
N ALA A 58 3.37 4.15 -14.97
CA ALA A 58 3.25 5.20 -15.98
C ALA A 58 4.20 4.99 -17.17
N TYR A 59 5.39 4.41 -16.94
CA TYR A 59 6.40 4.24 -17.97
C TYR A 59 5.97 3.29 -19.11
N LYS A 60 5.20 2.24 -18.79
CA LYS A 60 4.59 1.39 -19.82
C LYS A 60 3.26 1.96 -20.32
N LEU A 61 2.43 2.48 -19.40
CA LEU A 61 1.10 3.00 -19.73
C LEU A 61 1.12 4.20 -20.69
N MET A 62 2.15 5.05 -20.63
CA MET A 62 2.33 6.16 -21.58
C MET A 62 2.41 5.68 -23.03
N GLY A 63 2.79 4.42 -23.27
CA GLY A 63 2.89 3.83 -24.59
C GLY A 63 1.55 3.80 -25.32
N ALA A 64 0.42 3.89 -24.61
CA ALA A 64 -0.91 4.01 -25.19
C ALA A 64 -1.16 5.41 -25.81
N GLY A 65 -0.35 6.42 -25.46
CA GLY A 65 -0.55 7.80 -25.91
C GLY A 65 -1.68 8.54 -25.19
N ILE A 66 -2.06 8.08 -24.00
CA ILE A 66 -3.13 8.64 -23.16
C ILE A 66 -2.52 9.28 -21.92
N ASP A 67 -2.84 10.55 -21.67
CA ASP A 67 -2.32 11.29 -20.51
C ASP A 67 -3.11 11.00 -19.22
N ALA A 68 -4.41 10.71 -19.32
CA ALA A 68 -5.26 10.36 -18.20
C ALA A 68 -6.44 9.46 -18.61
N TYR A 69 -6.80 8.55 -17.72
CA TYR A 69 -8.01 7.74 -17.79
C TYR A 69 -9.03 8.30 -16.80
N VAL A 70 -10.23 8.62 -17.27
CA VAL A 70 -11.31 9.18 -16.45
C VAL A 70 -12.51 8.23 -16.53
N PHE A 71 -12.87 7.64 -15.40
CA PHE A 71 -13.99 6.71 -15.30
C PHE A 71 -15.18 7.41 -14.64
N ILE A 72 -16.32 7.40 -15.34
CA ILE A 72 -17.60 7.95 -14.87
C ILE A 72 -18.68 6.93 -15.27
N GLY A 73 -19.64 6.70 -14.39
CA GLY A 73 -20.67 5.68 -14.54
C GLY A 73 -20.22 4.31 -14.06
N ARG A 74 -21.09 3.31 -14.19
CA ARG A 74 -20.85 1.95 -13.71
C ARG A 74 -21.19 0.92 -14.78
N SER A 75 -20.28 -0.01 -15.02
CA SER A 75 -20.57 -1.17 -15.85
C SER A 75 -21.53 -2.13 -15.14
N PRO A 76 -22.48 -2.81 -15.82
CA PRO A 76 -23.37 -3.79 -15.19
C PRO A 76 -22.64 -5.04 -14.66
N LYS A 77 -21.44 -5.33 -15.18
CA LYS A 77 -20.57 -6.45 -14.75
C LYS A 77 -19.13 -5.96 -14.60
N PRO A 78 -18.25 -6.67 -13.87
CA PRO A 78 -16.84 -6.32 -13.80
C PRO A 78 -16.20 -6.24 -15.20
N VAL A 79 -15.41 -5.20 -15.44
CA VAL A 79 -14.74 -4.94 -16.73
C VAL A 79 -13.25 -4.64 -16.56
N ALA A 80 -12.50 -4.93 -17.62
CA ALA A 80 -11.14 -4.45 -17.79
C ALA A 80 -11.08 -3.50 -19.00
N VAL A 81 -10.33 -2.40 -18.86
CA VAL A 81 -10.04 -1.49 -19.97
C VAL A 81 -8.70 -1.87 -20.58
N PHE A 82 -8.68 -2.04 -21.90
CA PHE A 82 -7.49 -2.28 -22.69
C PHE A 82 -7.21 -1.04 -23.54
N ALA A 83 -6.06 -0.40 -23.36
CA ALA A 83 -5.71 0.79 -24.11
C ALA A 83 -4.34 0.69 -24.75
N SER A 84 -4.29 1.01 -26.05
CA SER A 84 -3.06 1.18 -26.80
C SER A 84 -3.20 2.32 -27.80
N GLN A 85 -2.18 2.54 -28.63
CA GLN A 85 -2.28 3.50 -29.73
C GLN A 85 -3.32 3.11 -30.79
N ASP A 86 -3.69 1.82 -30.85
CA ASP A 86 -4.68 1.31 -31.80
C ASP A 86 -6.11 1.63 -31.37
N GLY A 87 -6.32 2.00 -30.09
CA GLY A 87 -7.62 2.35 -29.54
C GLY A 87 -7.81 1.93 -28.08
N ILE A 88 -9.04 2.14 -27.60
CA ILE A 88 -9.48 1.75 -26.25
C ILE A 88 -10.64 0.77 -26.39
N GLU A 89 -10.56 -0.34 -25.65
CA GLU A 89 -11.62 -1.33 -25.57
C GLU A 89 -11.98 -1.59 -24.11
N ILE A 90 -13.28 -1.77 -23.83
CA ILE A 90 -13.77 -2.18 -22.51
C ILE A 90 -14.32 -3.59 -22.66
N ARG A 91 -13.76 -4.54 -21.92
CA ARG A 91 -14.14 -5.95 -22.00
C ARG A 91 -14.69 -6.45 -20.66
N PRO A 92 -15.83 -7.15 -20.64
CA PRO A 92 -16.24 -7.90 -19.46
C PRO A 92 -15.15 -8.88 -19.06
N VAL A 93 -14.85 -8.95 -17.76
CA VAL A 93 -13.89 -9.90 -17.20
C VAL A 93 -14.44 -10.50 -15.93
N GLU A 94 -14.01 -11.71 -15.61
CA GLU A 94 -14.24 -12.30 -14.30
C GLU A 94 -12.99 -12.11 -13.44
N PRO A 95 -13.05 -11.37 -12.32
CA PRO A 95 -11.92 -11.25 -11.41
C PRO A 95 -11.58 -12.61 -10.78
N VAL A 96 -10.41 -13.16 -11.11
CA VAL A 96 -9.95 -14.47 -10.60
C VAL A 96 -8.88 -14.27 -9.55
N TYR A 97 -9.18 -14.67 -8.30
CA TYR A 97 -8.28 -14.47 -7.15
C TYR A 97 -7.55 -15.73 -6.68
N ASN A 98 -7.67 -16.85 -7.40
CA ASN A 98 -6.88 -18.05 -7.20
C ASN A 98 -6.53 -18.64 -8.56
N TYR A 99 -5.24 -18.62 -8.94
CA TYR A 99 -4.79 -19.07 -10.25
C TYR A 99 -3.30 -19.41 -10.24
N GLY A 100 -2.92 -20.59 -10.75
CA GLY A 100 -1.52 -20.99 -10.86
C GLY A 100 -0.75 -21.03 -9.53
N GLY A 101 -1.43 -21.34 -8.42
CA GLY A 101 -0.84 -21.30 -7.07
C GLY A 101 -0.68 -19.90 -6.47
N LEU A 102 -1.03 -18.85 -7.23
CA LEU A 102 -1.05 -17.47 -6.77
C LEU A 102 -2.41 -17.13 -6.15
N LYS A 103 -2.44 -16.09 -5.31
CA LYS A 103 -3.64 -15.56 -4.67
C LYS A 103 -3.85 -14.08 -5.02
N GLY A 104 -5.10 -13.64 -5.01
CA GLY A 104 -5.46 -12.23 -5.00
C GLY A 104 -4.98 -11.46 -6.24
N VAL A 105 -4.43 -10.24 -6.04
CA VAL A 105 -3.95 -9.39 -7.15
C VAL A 105 -2.90 -10.09 -8.03
N TYR A 106 -2.07 -10.96 -7.45
CA TYR A 106 -1.08 -11.75 -8.19
C TYR A 106 -1.76 -12.77 -9.10
N ALA A 107 -2.74 -13.50 -8.59
CA ALA A 107 -3.54 -14.44 -9.37
C ALA A 107 -4.26 -13.73 -10.52
N PHE A 108 -4.91 -12.61 -10.23
CA PHE A 108 -5.70 -11.89 -11.22
C PHE A 108 -4.83 -11.27 -12.32
N THR A 109 -3.70 -10.65 -11.95
CA THR A 109 -2.73 -10.14 -12.93
C THR A 109 -2.22 -11.26 -13.82
N LYS A 110 -1.83 -12.40 -13.25
CA LYS A 110 -1.31 -13.53 -14.02
C LYS A 110 -2.38 -14.12 -14.95
N ARG A 111 -3.62 -14.22 -14.47
CA ARG A 111 -4.76 -14.67 -15.28
C ARG A 111 -5.03 -13.72 -16.45
N LEU A 112 -5.09 -12.41 -16.20
CA LEU A 112 -5.25 -11.39 -17.25
C LEU A 112 -4.14 -11.48 -18.30
N TYR A 113 -2.89 -11.69 -17.87
CA TYR A 113 -1.79 -11.86 -18.80
C TYR A 113 -1.95 -13.10 -19.67
N ASP A 114 -2.33 -14.25 -19.09
CA ASP A 114 -2.46 -15.48 -19.86
C ASP A 114 -3.65 -15.43 -20.83
N ASP A 115 -4.78 -14.85 -20.43
CA ASP A 115 -5.98 -14.68 -21.27
C ASP A 115 -5.75 -13.69 -22.43
N TYR A 116 -4.91 -12.67 -22.23
CA TYR A 116 -4.68 -11.58 -23.19
C TYR A 116 -3.21 -11.43 -23.60
N ARG A 117 -2.48 -12.56 -23.66
CA ARG A 117 -1.03 -12.59 -23.88
C ARG A 117 -0.56 -11.77 -25.08
N ASP A 118 -1.30 -11.85 -26.20
CA ASP A 118 -0.97 -11.12 -27.41
C ASP A 118 -1.03 -9.60 -27.21
N PHE A 119 -2.01 -9.11 -26.44
CA PHE A 119 -2.11 -7.69 -26.11
C PHE A 119 -0.92 -7.23 -25.26
N PHE A 120 -0.56 -7.99 -24.23
CA PHE A 120 0.58 -7.68 -23.37
C PHE A 120 1.89 -7.67 -24.15
N ALA A 121 2.13 -8.70 -24.96
CA ALA A 121 3.37 -8.85 -25.73
C ALA A 121 3.49 -7.77 -26.83
N ARG A 122 2.45 -7.57 -27.64
CA ARG A 122 2.46 -6.61 -28.76
C ARG A 122 2.67 -5.18 -28.28
N ASN A 123 2.07 -4.82 -27.15
CA ASN A 123 2.05 -3.45 -26.65
C ASN A 123 3.05 -3.19 -25.52
N ASN A 124 3.82 -4.19 -25.08
CA ASN A 124 4.60 -4.10 -23.83
C ASN A 124 3.73 -3.55 -22.67
N ALA A 125 2.50 -4.08 -22.56
CA ALA A 125 1.50 -3.53 -21.66
C ALA A 125 1.79 -3.89 -20.20
N ARG A 126 1.23 -3.09 -19.30
CA ARG A 126 1.20 -3.35 -17.87
C ARG A 126 -0.22 -3.19 -17.36
N ALA A 127 -0.57 -3.99 -16.35
CA ALA A 127 -1.89 -3.96 -15.73
C ALA A 127 -1.86 -3.15 -14.43
N ILE A 128 -2.97 -2.46 -14.17
CA ILE A 128 -3.41 -2.00 -12.86
C ILE A 128 -4.65 -2.84 -12.53
N VAL A 129 -4.69 -3.48 -11.37
CA VAL A 129 -5.77 -4.40 -10.95
C VAL A 129 -6.26 -4.06 -9.55
N VAL A 130 -7.48 -4.50 -9.24
CA VAL A 130 -8.02 -4.51 -7.88
C VAL A 130 -8.01 -5.92 -7.29
N GLY A 131 -7.75 -6.01 -5.98
CA GLY A 131 -7.85 -7.25 -5.22
C GLY A 131 -9.26 -7.53 -4.70
N PRO A 132 -9.49 -8.69 -4.07
CA PRO A 132 -10.79 -9.03 -3.46
C PRO A 132 -11.23 -8.03 -2.38
N GLY A 133 -10.28 -7.39 -1.68
CA GLY A 133 -10.56 -6.36 -0.68
C GLY A 133 -11.32 -5.17 -1.26
N ALA A 134 -11.00 -4.75 -2.48
CA ALA A 134 -11.69 -3.64 -3.14
C ALA A 134 -13.20 -3.84 -3.31
N TRP A 135 -13.66 -5.08 -3.49
CA TRP A 135 -15.09 -5.37 -3.67
C TRP A 135 -15.88 -5.35 -2.35
N ARG A 136 -15.18 -5.53 -1.22
CA ARG A 136 -15.81 -5.80 0.08
C ARG A 136 -15.58 -4.69 1.08
N THR A 137 -14.41 -4.04 1.04
CA THR A 137 -13.95 -3.13 2.10
C THR A 137 -13.84 -1.69 1.64
N TYR A 138 -13.66 -0.78 2.59
CA TYR A 138 -13.47 0.65 2.33
C TYR A 138 -12.05 1.05 1.88
N ASN A 139 -11.04 0.20 2.09
CA ASN A 139 -9.61 0.49 1.93
C ASN A 139 -8.90 -0.35 0.84
N GLY A 140 -9.64 -0.80 -0.16
CA GLY A 140 -9.07 -1.49 -1.31
C GLY A 140 -8.16 -0.57 -2.14
N ALA A 141 -7.07 -1.14 -2.63
CA ALA A 141 -6.00 -0.44 -3.33
C ALA A 141 -5.91 -0.84 -4.81
N LEU A 142 -5.22 -0.01 -5.59
CA LEU A 142 -4.85 -0.30 -6.98
C LEU A 142 -3.42 -0.84 -7.04
N PHE A 143 -3.26 -2.04 -7.57
CA PHE A 143 -1.98 -2.73 -7.70
C PHE A 143 -1.52 -2.79 -9.14
N SER A 144 -0.26 -2.47 -9.39
CA SER A 144 0.38 -2.69 -10.70
C SER A 144 1.62 -3.57 -10.56
N LEU A 145 1.48 -4.81 -11.02
CA LEU A 145 2.51 -5.83 -11.02
C LEU A 145 3.04 -5.96 -12.45
N ASP A 146 4.31 -5.61 -12.67
CA ASP A 146 4.89 -5.74 -14.01
C ASP A 146 5.25 -7.20 -14.34
N LEU A 147 5.04 -7.58 -15.60
CA LEU A 147 5.34 -8.91 -16.12
C LEU A 147 6.39 -8.81 -17.22
N THR A 148 7.30 -9.77 -17.23
CA THR A 148 8.23 -9.97 -18.35
C THR A 148 7.48 -10.45 -19.59
N PRO A 149 8.07 -10.40 -20.80
CA PRO A 149 7.46 -10.99 -21.99
C PRO A 149 7.18 -12.50 -21.90
N LYS A 150 7.73 -13.19 -20.90
CA LYS A 150 7.45 -14.60 -20.61
C LYS A 150 6.29 -14.78 -19.61
N GLY A 151 5.75 -13.70 -19.08
CA GLY A 151 4.67 -13.72 -18.09
C GLY A 151 5.14 -14.03 -16.67
N GLU A 152 6.40 -13.74 -16.35
CA GLU A 152 6.96 -13.84 -14.99
C GLU A 152 6.90 -12.47 -14.31
N PHE A 153 6.67 -12.41 -13.00
CA PHE A 153 6.69 -11.14 -12.26
C PHE A 153 8.09 -10.51 -12.27
N ALA A 154 8.16 -9.25 -12.69
CA ALA A 154 9.39 -8.48 -12.63
C ALA A 154 9.68 -8.10 -11.17
N LYS A 155 10.78 -8.63 -10.63
CA LYS A 155 11.18 -8.43 -9.23
C LYS A 155 11.32 -6.94 -8.91
N GLY A 156 10.63 -6.49 -7.86
CA GLY A 156 10.65 -5.10 -7.39
C GLY A 156 9.75 -4.13 -8.16
N ALA A 157 9.14 -4.56 -9.28
CA ALA A 157 8.17 -3.78 -10.06
C ALA A 157 6.73 -4.02 -9.57
N GLU A 158 6.56 -3.96 -8.25
CA GLU A 158 5.28 -3.97 -7.55
C GLU A 158 5.02 -2.55 -7.03
N ASP A 159 4.06 -1.88 -7.65
CA ASP A 159 3.71 -0.51 -7.33
C ASP A 159 2.23 -0.41 -6.98
N VAL A 160 1.92 0.38 -5.94
CA VAL A 160 0.60 0.39 -5.32
C VAL A 160 0.17 1.83 -5.08
N ALA A 161 -1.06 2.15 -5.44
CA ALA A 161 -1.77 3.35 -5.00
C ALA A 161 -2.85 2.88 -4.02
N ALA A 162 -2.59 3.03 -2.72
CA ALA A 162 -3.36 2.37 -1.67
C ALA A 162 -4.21 3.32 -0.83
N ARG A 163 -3.58 4.38 -0.31
CA ARG A 163 -4.21 5.26 0.67
C ARG A 163 -5.48 5.90 0.11
N GLY A 164 -6.51 5.99 0.96
CA GLY A 164 -7.80 6.58 0.64
C GLY A 164 -8.82 5.63 0.00
N GLY A 165 -8.44 4.42 -0.40
CA GLY A 165 -9.35 3.42 -0.98
C GLY A 165 -9.65 3.56 -2.49
N PRO A 166 -8.66 3.86 -3.38
CA PRO A 166 -8.91 4.03 -4.81
C PRO A 166 -9.34 2.73 -5.50
N GLY A 167 -8.88 1.57 -5.00
CA GLY A 167 -9.30 0.27 -5.49
C GLY A 167 -10.77 0.01 -5.17
N THR A 168 -11.20 0.36 -3.95
CA THR A 168 -12.62 0.31 -3.57
C THR A 168 -13.48 1.18 -4.48
N VAL A 169 -13.05 2.39 -4.83
CA VAL A 169 -13.78 3.24 -5.79
C VAL A 169 -13.84 2.57 -7.16
N ALA A 170 -12.72 2.08 -7.69
CA ALA A 170 -12.69 1.38 -8.97
C ALA A 170 -13.68 0.19 -9.00
N ALA A 171 -13.66 -0.65 -7.98
CA ALA A 171 -14.50 -1.83 -7.87
C ALA A 171 -15.97 -1.49 -7.60
N LYS A 172 -16.27 -0.80 -6.48
CA LYS A 172 -17.63 -0.61 -5.99
C LYS A 172 -18.39 0.51 -6.68
N ALA A 173 -17.72 1.57 -7.14
CA ALA A 173 -18.38 2.66 -7.87
C ALA A 173 -18.51 2.32 -9.36
N HIS A 174 -17.46 1.77 -9.98
CA HIS A 174 -17.41 1.63 -11.44
C HIS A 174 -17.50 0.20 -11.99
N ASN A 175 -17.42 -0.84 -11.13
CA ASN A 175 -17.18 -2.23 -11.56
C ASN A 175 -15.92 -2.37 -12.44
N LEU A 176 -14.91 -1.52 -12.21
CA LEU A 176 -13.63 -1.56 -12.89
C LEU A 176 -12.69 -2.53 -12.17
N ALA A 177 -12.41 -3.66 -12.78
CA ALA A 177 -11.52 -4.68 -12.23
C ALA A 177 -10.05 -4.43 -12.62
N ALA A 178 -9.80 -3.92 -13.83
CA ALA A 178 -8.45 -3.68 -14.31
C ALA A 178 -8.34 -2.59 -15.39
N VAL A 179 -7.15 -2.01 -15.50
CA VAL A 179 -6.71 -1.19 -16.63
C VAL A 179 -5.42 -1.79 -17.16
N VAL A 180 -5.41 -2.24 -18.41
CA VAL A 180 -4.25 -2.82 -19.08
C VAL A 180 -3.87 -1.89 -20.21
N ALA A 181 -2.67 -1.30 -20.14
CA ALA A 181 -2.27 -0.32 -21.13
C ALA A 181 -0.78 -0.35 -21.46
N GLY A 182 -0.48 0.00 -22.71
CA GLY A 182 0.86 -0.02 -23.29
C GLY A 182 0.83 0.43 -24.75
N GLY A 183 1.98 0.43 -25.39
CA GLY A 183 2.10 0.70 -26.83
C GLY A 183 3.44 1.33 -27.18
N ARG A 184 3.51 2.00 -28.33
CA ARG A 184 4.75 2.57 -28.89
C ARG A 184 4.76 4.10 -28.91
N ALA A 185 3.79 4.74 -28.25
CA ALA A 185 3.74 6.18 -28.16
C ALA A 185 5.03 6.72 -27.55
N LYS A 186 5.50 7.84 -28.08
CA LYS A 186 6.70 8.52 -27.62
C LYS A 186 6.33 9.49 -26.51
N VAL A 187 7.35 9.94 -25.78
CA VAL A 187 7.19 10.97 -24.75
C VAL A 187 6.51 12.21 -25.33
N ARG A 188 5.67 12.85 -24.50
CA ARG A 188 4.93 14.05 -24.90
C ARG A 188 5.85 15.22 -25.21
N TYR A 189 6.92 15.38 -24.43
CA TYR A 189 7.85 16.50 -24.51
C TYR A 189 9.27 16.01 -24.84
N PRO A 190 9.70 15.95 -26.11
CA PRO A 190 10.99 15.37 -26.50
C PRO A 190 12.21 15.97 -25.79
N GLN A 191 12.11 17.20 -25.29
CA GLN A 191 13.17 17.90 -24.57
C GLN A 191 13.63 17.14 -23.32
N ILE A 192 12.74 16.34 -22.69
CA ILE A 192 13.09 15.54 -21.51
C ILE A 192 13.96 14.31 -21.85
N LEU A 193 14.21 14.05 -23.13
CA LEU A 193 15.16 13.03 -23.59
C LEU A 193 16.59 13.58 -23.73
N ASP A 194 16.74 14.89 -23.76
CA ASP A 194 18.02 15.56 -23.95
C ASP A 194 18.76 15.69 -22.61
N ILE A 195 19.69 14.77 -22.38
CA ILE A 195 20.49 14.77 -21.15
C ILE A 195 21.37 16.00 -21.02
N HIS A 196 21.82 16.61 -22.12
CA HIS A 196 22.65 17.81 -22.07
C HIS A 196 21.86 19.02 -21.60
N LYS A 197 20.60 19.15 -22.02
CA LYS A 197 19.70 20.19 -21.50
C LYS A 197 19.37 19.98 -20.03
N ILE A 198 19.07 18.75 -19.63
CA ILE A 198 18.83 18.41 -18.23
C ILE A 198 20.07 18.74 -17.38
N ASP A 199 21.26 18.38 -17.86
CA ASP A 199 22.52 18.69 -17.17
C ASP A 199 22.80 20.19 -17.08
N GLY A 200 22.54 20.94 -18.16
CA GLY A 200 22.66 22.40 -18.17
C GLY A 200 21.76 23.05 -17.11
N LEU A 201 20.51 22.60 -17.00
CA LEU A 201 19.58 23.07 -15.96
C LEU A 201 20.05 22.68 -14.56
N ALA A 202 20.55 21.45 -14.37
CA ALA A 202 21.10 21.00 -13.10
C ALA A 202 22.32 21.83 -12.68
N ARG A 203 23.22 22.16 -13.61
CA ARG A 203 24.37 23.04 -13.32
C ARG A 203 23.94 24.44 -12.90
N ILE A 204 22.90 25.00 -13.52
CA ILE A 204 22.38 26.32 -13.16
C ILE A 204 21.69 26.28 -11.78
N LYS A 205 20.82 25.29 -11.55
CA LYS A 205 19.94 25.25 -10.37
C LYS A 205 20.55 24.57 -9.15
N LEU A 206 21.34 23.51 -9.37
CA LEU A 206 21.92 22.66 -8.34
C LEU A 206 23.44 22.83 -8.23
N LYS A 207 24.07 23.61 -9.12
CA LYS A 207 25.53 23.83 -9.17
C LYS A 207 26.34 22.53 -9.32
N LYS A 208 25.72 21.48 -9.84
CA LYS A 208 26.29 20.14 -10.07
C LYS A 208 25.69 19.54 -11.33
N ASN A 209 26.38 18.55 -11.90
CA ASN A 209 25.80 17.76 -12.98
C ASN A 209 24.61 16.93 -12.45
N TYR A 210 23.69 16.55 -13.33
CA TYR A 210 22.43 15.93 -12.93
C TYR A 210 22.64 14.57 -12.25
N LEU A 211 23.56 13.75 -12.75
CA LEU A 211 23.81 12.42 -12.21
C LEU A 211 24.47 12.46 -10.82
N ASP A 212 25.38 13.40 -10.58
CA ASP A 212 25.99 13.60 -9.27
C ASP A 212 24.94 14.05 -8.25
N ALA A 213 24.09 15.02 -8.62
CA ALA A 213 23.00 15.47 -7.77
C ALA A 213 22.03 14.33 -7.46
N LEU A 214 21.70 13.51 -8.46
CA LEU A 214 20.86 12.32 -8.28
C LEU A 214 21.51 11.32 -7.32
N GLN A 215 22.78 10.98 -7.52
CA GLN A 215 23.49 10.02 -6.67
C GLN A 215 23.57 10.50 -5.22
N GLU A 216 23.87 11.79 -5.00
CA GLU A 216 23.93 12.40 -3.68
C GLU A 216 22.56 12.36 -2.97
N LYS A 217 21.47 12.73 -3.67
CA LYS A 217 20.13 12.80 -3.07
C LYS A 217 19.46 11.43 -2.92
N THR A 218 20.01 10.38 -3.51
CA THR A 218 19.40 9.04 -3.49
C THR A 218 20.15 8.01 -2.65
N VAL A 219 21.17 8.42 -1.89
CA VAL A 219 21.97 7.55 -1.00
C VAL A 219 21.06 6.70 -0.10
N LYS A 220 20.10 7.33 0.60
CA LYS A 220 19.11 6.67 1.47
C LYS A 220 18.39 5.51 0.76
N TYR A 221 18.02 5.70 -0.51
CA TYR A 221 17.22 4.73 -1.25
C TYR A 221 18.06 3.62 -1.89
N ARG A 222 19.29 3.92 -2.30
CA ARG A 222 20.18 2.99 -3.01
C ARG A 222 20.96 2.09 -2.05
N PHE A 223 21.99 2.64 -1.44
CA PHE A 223 22.86 1.99 -0.49
C PHE A 223 23.64 3.11 0.20
N ASP A 224 23.51 3.18 1.52
CA ASP A 224 24.23 4.09 2.39
C ASP A 224 25.44 3.34 2.97
N PRO A 225 26.68 3.64 2.52
CA PRO A 225 27.87 2.97 3.02
C PRO A 225 28.12 3.19 4.51
N GLY A 226 27.65 4.31 5.08
CA GLY A 226 27.80 4.63 6.50
C GLY A 226 26.90 3.78 7.39
N MET A 227 25.77 3.32 6.87
CA MET A 227 24.82 2.45 7.58
C MET A 227 24.89 0.99 7.16
N GLY A 228 25.61 0.65 6.08
CA GLY A 228 25.69 -0.71 5.54
C GLY A 228 24.34 -1.24 5.03
N THR A 229 23.40 -0.35 4.71
CA THR A 229 22.01 -0.68 4.37
C THR A 229 21.42 0.30 3.34
N GLY A 230 20.14 0.20 3.00
CA GLY A 230 19.45 1.13 2.12
C GLY A 230 17.95 0.87 2.00
N GLY A 231 17.28 1.69 1.20
CA GLY A 231 15.82 1.69 1.13
C GLY A 231 15.20 2.35 2.37
N THR A 232 13.90 2.63 2.33
CA THR A 232 13.22 3.24 3.48
C THR A 232 13.26 2.31 4.70
N PHE A 233 13.09 1.00 4.50
CA PHE A 233 13.17 0.00 5.57
C PHE A 233 14.53 0.06 6.27
N GLY A 234 15.63 -0.12 5.54
CA GLY A 234 16.97 -0.17 6.14
C GLY A 234 17.34 1.11 6.89
N VAL A 235 16.99 2.27 6.34
CA VAL A 235 17.42 3.55 6.92
C VAL A 235 16.53 4.01 8.08
N ASN A 236 15.20 3.83 7.97
CA ASN A 236 14.28 4.46 8.92
C ASN A 236 14.37 3.87 10.34
N TYR A 237 14.59 2.56 10.50
CA TYR A 237 14.73 1.96 11.84
C TYR A 237 15.97 2.48 12.59
N VAL A 238 17.10 2.59 11.90
CA VAL A 238 18.36 3.11 12.48
C VAL A 238 18.29 4.61 12.74
N HIS A 239 17.55 5.34 11.89
CA HIS A 239 17.35 6.78 12.01
C HIS A 239 16.41 7.16 13.17
N TYR A 240 15.22 6.56 13.23
CA TYR A 240 14.20 6.92 14.22
C TYR A 240 14.45 6.31 15.59
N ARG A 241 15.07 5.12 15.67
CA ARG A 241 15.35 4.42 16.93
C ARG A 241 14.13 4.42 17.86
N ASP A 242 14.28 4.94 19.08
CA ASP A 242 13.26 5.03 20.13
C ASP A 242 12.06 5.92 19.80
N LEU A 243 11.99 6.50 18.61
CA LEU A 243 10.84 7.26 18.14
C LEU A 243 9.89 6.43 17.26
N ILE A 244 10.22 5.22 16.82
CA ILE A 244 9.28 4.46 16.00
C ILE A 244 7.97 4.17 16.79
N PRO A 245 6.78 4.33 16.17
CA PRO A 245 5.52 4.06 16.85
C PRO A 245 5.33 2.55 17.07
N LEU A 246 4.96 2.14 18.27
CA LEU A 246 4.78 0.72 18.61
C LEU A 246 3.44 0.51 19.30
N PHE A 247 2.88 -0.70 19.13
CA PHE A 247 1.63 -1.15 19.74
C PHE A 247 0.50 -0.12 19.55
N GLY A 248 0.19 0.23 18.31
CA GLY A 248 -0.91 1.18 18.04
C GLY A 248 -0.66 2.59 18.58
N TYR A 249 0.58 3.08 18.57
CA TYR A 249 1.02 4.35 19.18
C TYR A 249 1.07 4.41 20.71
N LYS A 250 0.87 3.30 21.44
CA LYS A 250 1.10 3.28 22.89
C LYS A 250 2.51 3.72 23.30
N SER A 251 3.48 3.60 22.40
CA SER A 251 4.87 4.02 22.65
C SER A 251 5.04 5.49 23.03
N ILE A 252 4.11 6.37 22.63
CA ILE A 252 4.18 7.79 23.01
C ILE A 252 4.03 8.00 24.52
N TYR A 253 3.38 7.07 25.22
CA TYR A 253 3.19 7.08 26.67
C TYR A 253 4.25 6.27 27.43
N MET A 254 5.08 5.50 26.72
CA MET A 254 6.12 4.69 27.35
C MET A 254 7.31 5.56 27.79
N PRO A 255 7.97 5.22 28.92
CA PRO A 255 9.30 5.73 29.23
C PRO A 255 10.29 5.43 28.11
N ARG A 256 11.33 6.25 27.99
CA ARG A 256 12.32 6.11 26.92
C ARG A 256 13.04 4.78 26.99
N GLU A 257 13.32 4.30 28.20
CA GLU A 257 14.00 3.03 28.47
C GLU A 257 13.21 1.84 27.90
N GLU A 258 11.89 1.84 28.05
CA GLU A 258 11.02 0.82 27.46
C GLU A 258 11.01 0.89 25.94
N ARG A 259 10.98 2.10 25.36
CA ARG A 259 11.07 2.26 23.90
C ARG A 259 12.41 1.73 23.35
N ILE A 260 13.51 1.98 24.05
CA ILE A 260 14.84 1.47 23.69
C ILE A 260 14.85 -0.05 23.77
N ARG A 261 14.32 -0.67 24.84
CA ARG A 261 14.22 -2.13 24.97
C ARG A 261 13.53 -2.77 23.77
N HIS A 262 12.42 -2.20 23.32
CA HIS A 262 11.70 -2.68 22.14
C HIS A 262 12.50 -2.47 20.85
N VAL A 263 13.09 -1.30 20.67
CA VAL A 263 13.90 -0.98 19.48
C VAL A 263 15.11 -1.88 19.35
N ASP A 264 15.80 -2.21 20.45
CA ASP A 264 16.95 -3.12 20.41
C ASP A 264 16.52 -4.53 19.97
N ALA A 265 15.35 -5.00 20.42
CA ALA A 265 14.77 -6.25 19.95
C ALA A 265 14.40 -6.19 18.47
N ILE A 266 13.80 -5.09 18.01
CA ILE A 266 13.45 -4.88 16.59
C ILE A 266 14.70 -4.82 15.72
N LEU A 267 15.76 -4.15 16.17
CA LEU A 267 17.02 -4.10 15.42
C LEU A 267 17.64 -5.50 15.27
N ARG A 268 17.54 -6.33 16.31
CA ARG A 268 18.06 -7.71 16.31
C ARG A 268 17.21 -8.70 15.51
N LEU A 269 15.89 -8.69 15.66
CA LEU A 269 14.96 -9.71 15.13
C LEU A 269 14.30 -9.31 13.80
N PHE A 270 14.29 -8.00 13.48
CA PHE A 270 13.61 -7.46 12.31
C PHE A 270 14.59 -6.87 11.31
N TRP A 271 15.38 -5.88 11.76
CA TRP A 271 16.24 -5.12 10.88
C TRP A 271 17.50 -5.89 10.45
N ARG A 272 18.17 -6.57 11.40
CA ARG A 272 19.39 -7.32 11.11
C ARG A 272 19.15 -8.49 10.15
N PRO A 273 18.11 -9.33 10.30
CA PRO A 273 17.80 -10.36 9.32
C PRO A 273 17.54 -9.79 7.93
N PHE A 274 16.79 -8.68 7.81
CA PHE A 274 16.63 -7.98 6.54
C PHE A 274 17.98 -7.57 5.94
N ASN A 275 18.86 -6.96 6.74
CA ASN A 275 20.15 -6.47 6.25
C ASN A 275 21.05 -7.62 5.76
N GLU A 276 21.17 -8.68 6.56
CA GLU A 276 21.92 -9.88 6.20
C GLU A 276 21.37 -10.53 4.92
N LEU A 277 20.05 -10.70 4.82
CA LEU A 277 19.42 -11.41 3.72
C LEU A 277 19.42 -10.61 2.41
N VAL A 278 19.22 -9.29 2.47
CA VAL A 278 19.02 -8.43 1.29
C VAL A 278 20.30 -7.72 0.83
N PHE A 279 21.19 -7.35 1.75
CA PHE A 279 22.40 -6.59 1.42
C PHE A 279 23.65 -7.48 1.42
N GLU A 280 23.81 -8.35 2.41
CA GLU A 280 25.02 -9.15 2.55
C GLU A 280 24.99 -10.41 1.69
N LYS A 281 23.88 -11.17 1.72
CA LYS A 281 23.75 -12.45 1.02
C LYS A 281 23.28 -12.32 -0.43
N ALA A 282 22.23 -11.53 -0.69
CA ALA A 282 21.56 -11.55 -2.00
C ALA A 282 21.86 -10.34 -2.91
N ARG A 283 22.11 -9.15 -2.35
CA ARG A 283 22.18 -7.86 -3.09
C ARG A 283 20.99 -7.65 -4.05
N SER A 284 19.80 -8.02 -3.59
CA SER A 284 18.56 -8.11 -4.37
C SER A 284 17.87 -6.75 -4.51
N TRP A 285 18.48 -5.86 -5.28
CA TRP A 285 18.02 -4.48 -5.47
C TRP A 285 17.55 -4.24 -6.92
N TYR A 286 16.39 -3.62 -7.04
CA TYR A 286 15.68 -3.48 -8.31
C TYR A 286 15.09 -2.07 -8.45
N ASN A 287 14.51 -1.80 -9.62
CA ASN A 287 13.70 -0.62 -9.89
C ASN A 287 12.24 -1.04 -10.17
N CYS A 288 11.36 -0.06 -10.38
CA CYS A 288 9.93 -0.26 -10.63
C CYS A 288 9.58 -0.67 -12.08
N GLY A 289 10.56 -1.19 -12.85
CA GLY A 289 10.43 -1.47 -14.29
C GLY A 289 10.85 -0.31 -15.20
N GLU A 290 11.29 0.80 -14.60
CA GLU A 290 11.84 1.97 -15.28
C GLU A 290 13.36 1.85 -15.45
N PRO A 291 13.99 2.46 -16.48
CA PRO A 291 15.45 2.51 -16.64
C PRO A 291 16.11 3.48 -15.63
N CYS A 292 15.95 3.20 -14.34
CA CYS A 292 16.38 4.04 -13.23
C CYS A 292 17.62 3.43 -12.53
N PRO A 293 18.72 4.21 -12.37
CA PRO A 293 19.96 3.72 -11.75
C PRO A 293 19.93 3.65 -10.22
N VAL A 294 18.87 4.18 -9.58
CA VAL A 294 18.78 4.27 -8.11
C VAL A 294 18.59 2.90 -7.46
N ALA A 295 17.93 1.96 -8.15
CA ALA A 295 17.61 0.62 -7.64
C ALA A 295 17.05 0.64 -6.20
N CYS A 296 16.06 1.51 -5.97
CA CYS A 296 15.51 1.77 -4.64
C CYS A 296 14.71 0.60 -4.06
N LYS A 297 14.25 -0.34 -4.89
CA LYS A 297 13.37 -1.42 -4.47
C LYS A 297 14.22 -2.55 -3.89
N LYS A 298 14.06 -2.82 -2.60
CA LYS A 298 14.71 -3.93 -1.89
C LYS A 298 13.76 -5.11 -1.91
N VAL A 299 14.24 -6.27 -2.31
CA VAL A 299 13.35 -7.44 -2.52
C VAL A 299 13.89 -8.64 -1.78
N TRP A 300 13.05 -9.33 -1.04
CA TRP A 300 13.38 -10.62 -0.43
C TRP A 300 12.32 -11.65 -0.78
N ARG A 301 12.75 -12.81 -1.30
CA ARG A 301 11.86 -13.89 -1.77
C ARG A 301 10.73 -13.44 -2.70
N GLY A 302 11.00 -12.42 -3.53
CA GLY A 302 10.02 -11.87 -4.47
C GLY A 302 9.20 -10.72 -3.91
N LYS A 303 9.14 -10.52 -2.59
CA LYS A 303 8.43 -9.41 -1.96
C LYS A 303 9.29 -8.17 -1.85
N LYS A 304 8.76 -7.04 -2.31
CA LYS A 304 9.31 -5.70 -2.08
C LYS A 304 9.21 -5.27 -0.61
N VAL A 305 10.31 -4.78 -0.04
CA VAL A 305 10.44 -4.41 1.37
C VAL A 305 10.59 -2.89 1.50
N ASP A 306 9.49 -2.22 1.88
CA ASP A 306 9.45 -0.81 2.25
C ASP A 306 9.19 -0.67 3.75
N TYR A 307 9.59 0.46 4.35
CA TYR A 307 9.39 0.71 5.79
C TYR A 307 7.93 0.65 6.21
N GLU A 308 7.04 1.37 5.53
CA GLU A 308 5.68 1.62 6.02
C GLU A 308 4.82 0.34 6.06
N PRO A 309 4.74 -0.47 4.99
CA PRO A 309 3.96 -1.71 5.02
C PRO A 309 4.50 -2.69 6.06
N PHE A 310 5.83 -2.81 6.17
CA PHE A 310 6.47 -3.73 7.10
C PHE A 310 6.41 -3.26 8.54
N HIS A 311 6.43 -1.94 8.77
CA HIS A 311 6.25 -1.40 10.10
C HIS A 311 4.81 -1.63 10.57
N ALA A 312 3.82 -1.36 9.70
CA ALA A 312 2.39 -1.59 9.95
C ALA A 312 2.07 -3.06 10.26
N ALA A 313 2.63 -3.98 9.47
CA ALA A 313 2.44 -5.43 9.60
C ALA A 313 3.46 -6.09 10.55
N GLY A 314 4.31 -5.28 11.19
CA GLY A 314 5.45 -5.72 11.98
C GLY A 314 5.41 -5.09 13.37
N PRO A 315 6.43 -4.30 13.76
CA PRO A 315 6.53 -3.78 15.11
C PRO A 315 5.33 -2.99 15.62
N PHE A 316 4.59 -2.33 14.71
CA PHE A 316 3.40 -1.57 15.08
C PHE A 316 2.30 -2.43 15.71
N ILE A 317 2.22 -3.71 15.35
CA ILE A 317 1.26 -4.69 15.86
C ILE A 317 1.90 -5.75 16.76
N GLY A 318 3.13 -5.50 17.26
CA GLY A 318 3.86 -6.44 18.10
C GLY A 318 4.38 -7.67 17.35
N VAL A 319 4.79 -7.52 16.08
CA VAL A 319 5.47 -8.57 15.29
C VAL A 319 6.91 -8.11 14.98
N TYR A 320 7.89 -8.68 15.67
CA TYR A 320 9.31 -8.26 15.61
C TYR A 320 10.17 -9.16 14.73
N THR A 321 9.61 -10.22 14.15
CA THR A 321 10.31 -11.16 13.27
C THR A 321 10.11 -10.77 11.80
N PHE A 322 11.21 -10.58 11.06
CA PHE A 322 11.18 -10.09 9.67
C PHE A 322 10.36 -11.02 8.77
N GLU A 323 10.59 -12.31 8.85
CA GLU A 323 9.96 -13.32 8.02
C GLU A 323 8.46 -13.44 8.25
N ASP A 324 7.99 -13.14 9.46
CA ASP A 324 6.56 -13.15 9.77
C ASP A 324 5.87 -11.90 9.23
N ALA A 325 6.49 -10.72 9.32
CA ALA A 325 5.95 -9.52 8.67
C ALA A 325 5.88 -9.69 7.15
N VAL A 326 6.83 -10.39 6.51
CA VAL A 326 6.76 -10.70 5.07
C VAL A 326 5.46 -11.44 4.74
N LYS A 327 5.09 -12.47 5.52
CA LYS A 327 3.86 -13.25 5.31
C LYS A 327 2.61 -12.37 5.43
N ILE A 328 2.59 -11.45 6.39
CA ILE A 328 1.45 -10.57 6.62
C ILE A 328 1.34 -9.55 5.47
N VAL A 329 2.45 -8.91 5.08
CA VAL A 329 2.47 -7.99 3.92
C VAL A 329 2.08 -8.74 2.63
N ASP A 330 2.56 -9.97 2.42
CA ASP A 330 2.16 -10.83 1.31
C ASP A 330 0.64 -11.03 1.25
N LEU A 331 0.02 -11.34 2.38
CA LEU A 331 -1.43 -11.56 2.47
C LEU A 331 -2.22 -10.29 2.21
N VAL A 332 -1.82 -9.17 2.83
CA VAL A 332 -2.45 -7.86 2.68
C VAL A 332 -2.37 -7.38 1.23
N ASP A 333 -1.20 -7.51 0.60
CA ASP A 333 -1.01 -7.16 -0.81
C ASP A 333 -1.82 -8.08 -1.72
N ALA A 334 -1.82 -9.40 -1.46
CA ALA A 334 -2.63 -10.35 -2.22
C ALA A 334 -4.11 -9.93 -2.19
N TYR A 335 -4.65 -9.61 -1.02
CA TYR A 335 -6.04 -9.14 -0.93
C TYR A 335 -6.28 -7.75 -1.54
N GLY A 336 -5.22 -7.02 -1.88
CA GLY A 336 -5.32 -5.73 -2.53
C GLY A 336 -5.73 -4.62 -1.56
N LEU A 337 -5.16 -4.60 -0.36
CA LEU A 337 -5.48 -3.64 0.71
C LEU A 337 -4.35 -2.63 0.94
N ASP A 338 -4.68 -1.50 1.57
CA ASP A 338 -3.67 -0.59 2.14
C ASP A 338 -3.05 -1.18 3.41
N ALA A 339 -1.76 -1.54 3.35
CA ALA A 339 -1.02 -2.10 4.47
C ALA A 339 -0.89 -1.16 5.67
N ILE A 340 -0.80 0.16 5.44
CA ILE A 340 -0.74 1.13 6.53
C ILE A 340 -2.05 1.11 7.30
N GLU A 341 -3.17 1.24 6.58
CA GLU A 341 -4.51 1.19 7.15
C GLU A 341 -4.78 -0.14 7.84
N MET A 342 -4.41 -1.27 7.21
CA MET A 342 -4.63 -2.60 7.79
C MET A 342 -3.84 -2.79 9.09
N GLY A 343 -2.60 -2.27 9.19
CA GLY A 343 -1.86 -2.28 10.45
C GLY A 343 -2.57 -1.50 11.57
N HIS A 344 -3.24 -0.39 11.25
CA HIS A 344 -4.05 0.36 12.22
C HIS A 344 -5.31 -0.38 12.63
N VAL A 345 -6.00 -1.03 11.69
CA VAL A 345 -7.16 -1.89 12.00
C VAL A 345 -6.73 -3.02 12.93
N THR A 346 -5.64 -3.72 12.60
CA THR A 346 -5.12 -4.82 13.43
C THR A 346 -4.70 -4.33 14.82
N ALA A 347 -3.95 -3.24 14.91
CA ALA A 347 -3.53 -2.66 16.18
C ALA A 347 -4.73 -2.29 17.06
N TRP A 348 -5.72 -1.58 16.50
CA TRP A 348 -6.93 -1.17 17.22
C TRP A 348 -7.73 -2.37 17.75
N LEU A 349 -7.88 -3.42 16.93
CA LEU A 349 -8.63 -4.62 17.32
C LEU A 349 -7.86 -5.48 18.33
N PHE A 350 -6.54 -5.59 18.22
CA PHE A 350 -5.72 -6.25 19.24
C PHE A 350 -5.77 -5.50 20.57
N ASP A 351 -5.76 -4.17 20.53
CA ASP A 351 -5.88 -3.32 21.71
C ASP A 351 -7.26 -3.49 22.38
N ALA A 352 -8.33 -3.57 21.59
CA ALA A 352 -9.67 -3.84 22.11
C ALA A 352 -9.78 -5.20 22.81
N VAL A 353 -9.02 -6.22 22.36
CA VAL A 353 -8.94 -7.50 23.08
C VAL A 353 -8.17 -7.34 24.39
N GLN A 354 -7.02 -6.65 24.38
CA GLN A 354 -6.24 -6.39 25.60
C GLN A 354 -7.05 -5.66 26.68
N HIS A 355 -7.96 -4.77 26.29
CA HIS A 355 -8.82 -4.01 27.21
C HIS A 355 -10.17 -4.69 27.53
N ASP A 356 -10.33 -5.99 27.24
CA ASP A 356 -11.54 -6.77 27.52
C ASP A 356 -12.82 -6.19 26.88
N LEU A 357 -12.68 -5.39 25.82
CA LEU A 357 -13.79 -4.88 25.01
C LEU A 357 -14.27 -5.94 24.01
N LEU A 358 -13.35 -6.74 23.49
CA LEU A 358 -13.62 -7.87 22.60
C LEU A 358 -12.97 -9.14 23.11
N ARG A 359 -13.60 -10.28 22.81
CA ARG A 359 -12.98 -11.59 22.96
C ARG A 359 -12.31 -12.00 21.65
N PRO A 360 -11.23 -12.81 21.69
CA PRO A 360 -10.56 -13.28 20.47
C PRO A 360 -11.51 -13.89 19.43
N GLU A 361 -12.49 -14.68 19.86
CA GLU A 361 -13.40 -15.39 18.95
C GLU A 361 -14.33 -14.44 18.18
N GLU A 362 -14.59 -13.25 18.72
CA GLU A 362 -15.40 -12.20 18.07
C GLU A 362 -14.63 -11.53 16.93
N LEU A 363 -13.32 -11.74 16.87
CA LEU A 363 -12.43 -11.40 15.77
C LEU A 363 -12.03 -12.63 14.94
N GLY A 364 -12.60 -13.81 15.21
CA GLY A 364 -12.22 -15.07 14.57
C GLY A 364 -10.77 -15.49 14.85
N LEU A 365 -10.20 -15.02 15.97
CA LEU A 365 -8.84 -15.32 16.38
C LEU A 365 -8.77 -16.62 17.18
N SER A 366 -7.70 -17.38 16.98
CA SER A 366 -7.43 -18.63 17.69
C SER A 366 -6.83 -18.46 19.09
N GLY A 367 -6.58 -17.22 19.52
CA GLY A 367 -6.03 -16.92 20.84
C GLY A 367 -5.88 -15.41 21.08
N GLU A 368 -5.39 -15.06 22.26
CA GLU A 368 -5.22 -13.67 22.67
C GLU A 368 -3.93 -13.05 22.09
N PRO A 369 -4.00 -11.84 21.51
CA PRO A 369 -2.82 -11.10 21.07
C PRO A 369 -2.05 -10.55 22.27
N ALA A 370 -0.72 -10.58 22.19
CA ALA A 370 0.17 -9.93 23.14
C ALA A 370 0.32 -8.45 22.78
N PHE A 371 -0.49 -7.59 23.41
CA PHE A 371 -0.52 -6.17 23.05
C PHE A 371 -0.14 -5.22 24.19
N ASP A 372 0.17 -5.76 25.38
CA ASP A 372 0.76 -4.99 26.47
C ASP A 372 2.28 -4.84 26.27
N PRO A 373 2.78 -3.63 25.99
CA PRO A 373 4.19 -3.43 25.71
C PRO A 373 5.11 -3.72 26.90
N TYR A 374 4.62 -3.64 28.14
CA TYR A 374 5.45 -3.82 29.34
C TYR A 374 5.72 -5.30 29.64
N SER A 375 4.77 -6.18 29.31
CA SER A 375 4.91 -7.63 29.48
C SER A 375 5.29 -8.37 28.20
N PHE A 376 5.31 -7.69 27.04
CA PHE A 376 5.62 -8.29 25.74
C PHE A 376 7.03 -8.92 25.68
N ASN A 377 7.06 -10.20 25.32
CA ASN A 377 8.27 -11.00 25.07
C ASN A 377 8.46 -11.22 23.55
N PRO A 378 9.41 -10.51 22.89
CA PRO A 378 9.58 -10.55 21.44
C PRO A 378 9.69 -11.95 20.83
N GLU A 379 10.44 -12.86 21.45
CA GLU A 379 10.68 -14.20 20.91
C GLU A 379 9.45 -15.11 20.96
N GLY A 380 8.65 -15.02 22.04
CA GLY A 380 7.47 -15.87 22.22
C GLY A 380 6.20 -15.26 21.62
N ASP A 381 6.03 -13.95 21.76
CA ASP A 381 4.80 -13.26 21.42
C ASP A 381 4.74 -12.81 19.96
N SER A 382 5.87 -12.52 19.33
CA SER A 382 5.91 -12.10 17.92
C SER A 382 5.30 -13.16 16.98
N PRO A 383 5.68 -14.45 17.05
CA PRO A 383 5.07 -15.48 16.19
C PRO A 383 3.58 -15.68 16.48
N ARG A 384 3.15 -15.52 17.74
CA ARG A 384 1.74 -15.57 18.14
C ARG A 384 0.96 -14.42 17.49
N ASN A 385 1.39 -13.19 17.67
CA ASN A 385 0.76 -12.01 17.06
C ASN A 385 0.74 -12.11 15.54
N ALA A 386 1.80 -12.63 14.92
CA ALA A 386 1.85 -12.81 13.48
C ALA A 386 0.78 -13.79 12.98
N LYS A 387 0.61 -14.93 13.65
CA LYS A 387 -0.45 -15.89 13.34
C LYS A 387 -1.83 -15.24 13.45
N LEU A 388 -2.08 -14.53 14.55
CA LEU A 388 -3.37 -13.87 14.80
C LEU A 388 -3.64 -12.74 13.79
N ALA A 389 -2.61 -12.01 13.36
CA ALA A 389 -2.73 -10.97 12.34
C ALA A 389 -3.13 -11.54 10.98
N LEU A 390 -2.59 -12.71 10.60
CA LEU A 390 -3.01 -13.43 9.39
C LEU A 390 -4.49 -13.84 9.49
N GLU A 391 -4.89 -14.45 10.60
CA GLU A 391 -6.29 -14.85 10.85
C GLU A 391 -7.25 -13.65 10.78
N LEU A 392 -6.85 -12.51 11.36
CA LEU A 392 -7.61 -11.26 11.35
C LEU A 392 -7.77 -10.72 9.93
N VAL A 393 -6.69 -10.65 9.14
CA VAL A 393 -6.74 -10.12 7.77
C VAL A 393 -7.65 -10.97 6.88
N GLU A 394 -7.57 -12.29 6.97
CA GLU A 394 -8.48 -13.18 6.23
C GLU A 394 -9.93 -12.98 6.70
N GLY A 395 -10.16 -12.95 8.01
CA GLY A 395 -11.49 -12.75 8.59
C GLY A 395 -12.11 -11.41 8.24
N PHE A 396 -11.30 -10.36 8.13
CA PHE A 396 -11.70 -9.01 7.75
C PHE A 396 -12.24 -8.97 6.31
N ILE A 397 -11.59 -9.65 5.37
CA ILE A 397 -12.03 -9.73 3.97
C ILE A 397 -13.27 -10.62 3.82
N GLU A 398 -13.31 -11.73 4.55
CA GLU A 398 -14.42 -12.67 4.50
C GLU A 398 -15.67 -12.15 5.24
N GLY A 399 -15.49 -11.21 6.18
CA GLY A 399 -16.56 -10.72 7.05
C GLY A 399 -17.05 -11.81 8.02
N ARG A 400 -16.11 -12.60 8.57
CA ARG A 400 -16.38 -13.81 9.39
C ARG A 400 -17.24 -13.52 10.62
N THR A 401 -17.11 -12.33 11.20
CA THR A 401 -17.87 -11.92 12.39
C THR A 401 -18.54 -10.57 12.15
N GLU A 402 -19.55 -10.23 12.97
CA GLU A 402 -20.21 -8.91 12.89
C GLU A 402 -19.22 -7.77 13.17
N VAL A 403 -18.28 -7.98 14.09
CA VAL A 403 -17.23 -7.00 14.42
C VAL A 403 -16.34 -6.74 13.21
N LEU A 404 -15.85 -7.79 12.55
CA LEU A 404 -15.00 -7.66 11.37
C LEU A 404 -15.75 -7.07 10.18
N ARG A 405 -17.03 -7.42 9.99
CA ARG A 405 -17.87 -6.81 8.95
C ARG A 405 -18.06 -5.32 9.20
N ALA A 406 -18.37 -4.91 10.43
CA ALA A 406 -18.48 -3.50 10.79
C ALA A 406 -17.16 -2.75 10.54
N ALA A 407 -16.02 -3.32 10.94
CA ALA A 407 -14.70 -2.74 10.67
C ALA A 407 -14.44 -2.62 9.15
N ALA A 408 -14.73 -3.66 8.37
CA ALA A 408 -14.46 -3.73 6.94
C ALA A 408 -15.36 -2.83 6.08
N GLU A 409 -16.57 -2.53 6.53
CA GLU A 409 -17.52 -1.69 5.79
C GLU A 409 -17.45 -0.21 6.22
N LEU A 410 -17.27 0.04 7.52
CA LEU A 410 -17.40 1.38 8.09
C LEU A 410 -16.05 2.07 8.32
N GLY A 411 -14.96 1.31 8.39
CA GLY A 411 -13.66 1.79 8.83
C GLY A 411 -13.61 2.16 10.31
N ILE A 412 -12.40 2.36 10.84
CA ILE A 412 -12.10 2.48 12.27
C ILE A 412 -13.02 3.49 12.97
N ARG A 413 -13.14 4.71 12.43
CA ARG A 413 -13.85 5.81 13.11
C ARG A 413 -15.35 5.53 13.31
N LYS A 414 -16.03 5.00 12.29
CA LYS A 414 -17.46 4.69 12.36
C LYS A 414 -17.69 3.35 13.04
N ALA A 415 -16.85 2.35 12.76
CA ALA A 415 -16.89 1.05 13.41
C ALA A 415 -16.73 1.17 14.93
N ALA A 416 -15.82 2.02 15.44
CA ALA A 416 -15.67 2.23 16.87
C ALA A 416 -16.98 2.65 17.56
N ARG A 417 -17.75 3.58 16.98
CA ARG A 417 -19.06 3.98 17.53
C ARG A 417 -20.08 2.87 17.45
N ARG A 418 -20.10 2.15 16.32
CA ARG A 418 -20.98 0.99 16.12
C ARG A 418 -20.69 -0.13 17.15
N LEU A 419 -19.42 -0.38 17.47
CA LEU A 419 -19.04 -1.39 18.45
C LEU A 419 -19.40 -0.97 19.88
N GLU A 420 -19.35 0.32 20.21
CA GLU A 420 -19.86 0.84 21.49
C GLU A 420 -21.37 0.62 21.63
N GLU A 421 -22.14 0.79 20.56
CA GLU A 421 -23.58 0.48 20.54
C GLU A 421 -23.85 -1.02 20.67
N MET A 422 -22.99 -1.86 20.11
CA MET A 422 -23.11 -3.33 20.19
C MET A 422 -22.74 -3.88 21.57
N PHE A 423 -21.81 -3.22 22.27
CA PHE A 423 -21.24 -3.70 23.53
C PHE A 423 -21.26 -2.65 24.65
N PRO A 424 -22.41 -2.01 24.95
CA PRO A 424 -22.48 -0.92 25.93
C PRO A 424 -22.06 -1.38 27.33
N GLU A 425 -22.45 -2.59 27.74
CA GLU A 425 -22.10 -3.16 29.04
C GLU A 425 -20.58 -3.36 29.22
N ARG A 426 -19.86 -3.69 28.13
CA ARG A 426 -18.40 -3.87 28.20
C ARG A 426 -17.70 -2.55 28.37
N VAL A 427 -18.15 -1.53 27.63
CA VAL A 427 -17.66 -0.15 27.76
C VAL A 427 -17.88 0.37 29.18
N LEU A 428 -19.06 0.13 29.76
CA LEU A 428 -19.36 0.51 31.15
C LEU A 428 -18.47 -0.23 32.15
N ARG A 429 -18.28 -1.54 31.96
CA ARG A 429 -17.48 -2.38 32.86
C ARG A 429 -15.99 -2.04 32.84
N THR A 430 -15.41 -1.83 31.66
CA THR A 430 -13.96 -1.58 31.51
C THR A 430 -13.61 -0.11 31.73
N GLY A 431 -14.58 0.80 31.59
CA GLY A 431 -14.34 2.24 31.62
C GLY A 431 -13.60 2.77 30.38
N VAL A 432 -13.41 1.94 29.36
CA VAL A 432 -12.71 2.27 28.11
C VAL A 432 -13.69 2.16 26.95
N ARG A 433 -13.69 3.11 26.01
CA ARG A 433 -14.50 3.04 24.79
C ARG A 433 -13.65 2.57 23.61
N PHE A 434 -14.28 1.96 22.62
CA PHE A 434 -13.61 1.60 21.36
C PHE A 434 -12.96 2.80 20.67
N ARG A 435 -13.58 3.99 20.76
CA ARG A 435 -13.02 5.22 20.19
C ARG A 435 -11.81 5.78 20.95
N ASP A 436 -11.60 5.38 22.20
CA ASP A 436 -10.46 5.82 23.00
C ASP A 436 -9.17 5.10 22.57
N LEU A 437 -9.29 3.92 21.98
CA LEU A 437 -8.18 3.10 21.45
C LEU A 437 -7.81 3.43 19.99
N ALA A 438 -8.68 4.14 19.28
CA ALA A 438 -8.53 4.37 17.85
C ALA A 438 -7.70 5.63 17.54
N VAL A 439 -6.61 5.46 16.78
CA VAL A 439 -5.72 6.57 16.39
C VAL A 439 -5.93 6.94 14.92
N TYR A 440 -6.45 8.14 14.67
CA TYR A 440 -6.67 8.68 13.32
C TYR A 440 -6.78 10.21 13.32
N VAL A 441 -6.58 10.81 12.14
CA VAL A 441 -6.96 12.21 11.87
C VAL A 441 -8.40 12.25 11.38
N ALA A 442 -9.25 13.03 12.06
CA ALA A 442 -10.67 13.13 11.75
C ALA A 442 -10.94 14.07 10.55
N TYR A 443 -11.86 13.66 9.67
CA TYR A 443 -12.36 14.46 8.55
C TYR A 443 -13.89 14.49 8.56
N GLY A 444 -14.48 15.68 8.74
CA GLY A 444 -15.93 15.84 8.87
C GLY A 444 -16.54 14.95 9.96
N ASP A 445 -17.78 14.49 9.75
CA ASP A 445 -18.54 13.76 10.78
C ASP A 445 -18.12 12.30 10.94
N GLY A 446 -17.73 11.66 9.83
CA GLY A 446 -17.45 10.22 9.79
C GLY A 446 -16.19 9.81 9.04
N GLY A 447 -15.55 10.71 8.29
CA GLY A 447 -14.32 10.40 7.55
C GLY A 447 -13.09 10.40 8.44
N TYR A 448 -12.04 9.70 8.05
CA TYR A 448 -10.75 9.73 8.74
C TYR A 448 -9.59 9.36 7.81
N MET A 449 -8.37 9.62 8.29
CA MET A 449 -7.16 9.04 7.72
C MET A 449 -6.24 8.59 8.85
N THR A 450 -5.71 7.39 8.75
CA THR A 450 -4.68 6.91 9.68
C THR A 450 -3.39 7.72 9.52
N PRO A 451 -2.62 7.97 10.59
CA PRO A 451 -1.30 8.57 10.46
C PRO A 451 -0.35 7.64 9.69
N ASN A 452 0.72 8.22 9.15
CA ASN A 452 1.84 7.44 8.65
C ASN A 452 2.89 7.26 9.76
N PHE A 453 3.84 6.36 9.58
CA PHE A 453 4.82 6.00 10.62
C PHE A 453 6.05 6.92 10.66
N TYR A 454 5.85 8.19 10.30
CA TYR A 454 6.88 9.22 10.26
C TYR A 454 6.54 10.37 11.20
N TRP A 455 7.57 10.91 11.83
CA TRP A 455 7.49 12.22 12.48
C TRP A 455 7.85 13.29 11.46
N ALA A 456 6.86 14.04 11.02
CA ALA A 456 7.09 15.28 10.28
C ALA A 456 7.12 16.43 11.29
N PRO A 457 8.04 17.41 11.17
CA PRO A 457 7.95 18.65 11.91
C PRO A 457 6.61 19.32 11.56
N GLY A 458 5.77 19.52 12.58
CA GLY A 458 4.45 20.15 12.47
C GLY A 458 4.21 20.97 13.71
#